data_AF-A0A5C5RAM2-F1
#
_entry.id   AF-A0A5C5RAM2-F1
#
_cell.length_a   1.000
_cell.length_b   1.000
_cell.length_c   1.000
_cell.angle_alpha   90.00
_cell.angle_beta   90.00
_cell.angle_gamma   90.00
#
_symmetry.space_group_name_H-M   'P 1'
#
loop_
_entity.id
_entity.type
_entity.pdbx_description
1 polymer ?
#
loop_
_entity_poly.entity_id
_entity_poly.type
_entity_poly.pdbx_seq_one_letter_code
_entity_poly.pdbx_strand_id
1 'polypeptide(L)'
;ATHNPEFTALEAYEAYGDYTTMRTLTREVILAAALAVNGRPVAVRPDGAGGTREVDLTAEWPVVTVHSAVSKATGTELTSASPLDEVAAVCARHHVAVPRGATAGKLVMELYEALVEKQTDFPTFYCDFPIEVSPLARKHRDDPRLTEQWDLVGFGAELGTAYTELTDPIDQRERLTKQ
;
A
#
# COMPACT_ATOMS: atom_id res chain seq x y z
N ALA A 1 -18.62 2.32 6.61
CA ALA A 1 -17.61 2.75 7.61
C ALA A 1 -16.62 1.61 7.75
N THR A 2 -15.32 1.88 7.58
CA THR A 2 -14.23 0.88 7.63
C THR A 2 -13.49 0.84 8.97
N HIS A 3 -13.86 1.72 9.91
CA HIS A 3 -13.13 1.92 11.16
C HIS A 3 -14.02 1.60 12.35
N ASN A 4 -13.50 0.79 13.27
CA ASN A 4 -14.05 0.53 14.59
C ASN A 4 -12.93 0.77 15.62
N PRO A 5 -13.20 1.35 16.81
CA PRO A 5 -12.15 1.61 17.80
C PRO A 5 -11.38 0.36 18.25
N GLU A 6 -12.02 -0.79 18.20
CA GLU A 6 -11.42 -2.11 18.37
C GLU A 6 -11.56 -2.92 17.09
N PHE A 7 -10.48 -3.55 16.65
CA PHE A 7 -10.46 -4.40 15.46
C PHE A 7 -9.54 -5.60 15.70
N THR A 8 -9.62 -6.59 14.81
CA THR A 8 -8.76 -7.78 14.86
C THR A 8 -7.76 -7.73 13.73
N ALA A 9 -6.49 -7.94 14.06
CA ALA A 9 -5.40 -8.06 13.11
C ALA A 9 -4.68 -9.41 13.27
N LEU A 10 -4.09 -9.88 12.18
CA LEU A 10 -3.13 -10.98 12.19
C LEU A 10 -1.76 -10.37 11.87
N GLU A 11 -0.81 -10.49 12.80
CA GLU A 11 0.58 -10.14 12.57
C GLU A 11 1.45 -11.41 12.51
N ALA A 12 2.36 -11.45 11.54
CA ALA A 12 3.31 -12.55 11.37
C ALA A 12 4.69 -11.98 11.04
N TYR A 13 5.73 -12.58 11.62
CA TYR A 13 7.13 -12.21 11.41
C TYR A 13 7.92 -13.44 10.95
N GLU A 14 8.69 -13.30 9.88
CA GLU A 14 9.49 -14.38 9.32
C GLU A 14 10.97 -13.98 9.28
N ALA A 15 11.80 -14.66 10.08
CA ALA A 15 13.25 -14.47 10.03
C ALA A 15 13.79 -14.94 8.68
N TYR A 16 14.74 -14.18 8.13
CA TYR A 16 15.33 -14.39 6.79
C TYR A 16 14.36 -14.19 5.61
N GLY A 17 13.09 -13.84 5.86
CA GLY A 17 12.16 -13.33 4.86
C GLY A 17 12.33 -11.83 4.62
N ASP A 18 11.83 -11.36 3.48
CA ASP A 18 11.67 -9.95 3.18
C ASP A 18 10.21 -9.63 2.78
N TYR A 19 9.91 -8.37 2.47
CA TYR A 19 8.58 -7.98 2.03
C TYR A 19 8.05 -8.79 0.83
N THR A 20 8.90 -9.34 -0.03
CA THR A 20 8.48 -10.20 -1.14
C THR A 20 8.05 -11.59 -0.66
N THR A 21 8.74 -12.14 0.34
CA THR A 21 8.29 -13.36 1.04
C THR A 21 6.92 -13.13 1.66
N MET A 22 6.74 -12.02 2.38
CA MET A 22 5.47 -11.68 3.02
C MET A 22 4.34 -11.50 2.01
N ARG A 23 4.61 -10.95 0.82
CA ARG A 23 3.61 -10.85 -0.26
C ARG A 23 3.08 -12.22 -0.67
N THR A 24 3.97 -13.18 -0.84
CA THR A 24 3.62 -14.57 -1.19
C THR A 24 2.81 -15.21 -0.07
N LEU A 25 3.28 -15.10 1.18
CA LEU A 25 2.59 -15.63 2.36
C LEU A 25 1.17 -15.06 2.49
N THR A 26 1.01 -13.74 2.38
CA THR A 26 -0.30 -13.08 2.48
C THR A 26 -1.26 -13.57 1.40
N ARG A 27 -0.80 -13.70 0.15
CA ARG A 27 -1.63 -14.25 -0.94
C ARG A 27 -2.08 -15.67 -0.62
N GLU A 28 -1.16 -16.54 -0.20
CA GLU A 28 -1.45 -17.94 0.11
C GLU A 28 -2.45 -18.07 1.26
N VAL A 29 -2.28 -17.30 2.35
CA VAL A 29 -3.19 -17.28 3.49
C VAL A 29 -4.60 -16.86 3.07
N ILE A 30 -4.73 -15.79 2.27
CA ILE A 30 -6.03 -15.30 1.82
C ILE A 30 -6.71 -16.30 0.88
N LEU A 31 -5.98 -16.92 -0.05
CA LEU A 31 -6.53 -17.94 -0.94
C LEU A 31 -6.97 -19.19 -0.19
N ALA A 32 -6.18 -19.64 0.80
CA ALA A 32 -6.53 -20.77 1.65
C ALA A 32 -7.78 -20.46 2.50
N ALA A 33 -7.89 -19.26 3.05
CA ALA A 33 -9.07 -18.83 3.80
C ALA A 33 -10.31 -18.78 2.91
N ALA A 34 -10.20 -18.19 1.72
CA ALA A 34 -11.29 -18.14 0.75
C ALA A 34 -11.76 -19.56 0.35
N LEU A 35 -10.82 -20.46 0.07
CA LEU A 35 -11.11 -21.86 -0.23
C LEU A 35 -11.80 -22.57 0.94
N ALA A 36 -11.31 -22.40 2.16
CA ALA A 36 -11.86 -23.05 3.34
C ALA A 36 -13.29 -22.60 3.66
N VAL A 37 -13.59 -21.31 3.47
CA VAL A 37 -14.91 -20.73 3.76
C VAL A 37 -15.90 -20.97 2.63
N ASN A 38 -15.48 -20.77 1.37
CA ASN A 38 -16.37 -20.76 0.21
C ASN A 38 -16.31 -22.03 -0.64
N GLY A 39 -15.43 -22.98 -0.33
CA GLY A 39 -15.15 -24.18 -1.14
C GLY A 39 -14.40 -23.89 -2.45
N ARG A 40 -14.13 -22.61 -2.75
CA ARG A 40 -13.38 -22.11 -3.92
C ARG A 40 -12.64 -20.82 -3.54
N PRO A 41 -11.52 -20.48 -4.19
CA PRO A 41 -10.76 -19.24 -3.96
C PRO A 41 -11.46 -18.01 -4.56
N VAL A 42 -12.62 -17.65 -4.02
CA VAL A 42 -13.42 -16.48 -4.43
C VAL A 42 -13.67 -15.54 -3.26
N ALA A 43 -13.74 -14.24 -3.53
CA ALA A 43 -14.30 -13.26 -2.61
C ALA A 43 -15.77 -13.00 -2.94
N VAL A 44 -16.67 -13.21 -1.98
CA VAL A 44 -18.10 -12.92 -2.11
C VAL A 44 -18.36 -11.51 -1.59
N ARG A 45 -18.92 -10.63 -2.42
CA ARG A 45 -19.14 -9.22 -2.07
C ARG A 45 -20.53 -8.73 -2.44
N PRO A 46 -21.10 -7.73 -1.74
CA PRO A 46 -22.32 -7.06 -2.19
C PRO A 46 -22.13 -6.45 -3.59
N ASP A 47 -23.14 -6.58 -4.46
CA ASP A 47 -23.11 -6.02 -5.82
C ASP A 47 -23.68 -4.59 -5.91
N GLY A 48 -24.18 -4.04 -4.80
CA GLY A 48 -24.81 -2.71 -4.74
C GLY A 48 -26.28 -2.69 -5.16
N ALA A 49 -26.81 -3.78 -5.72
CA ALA A 49 -28.21 -3.97 -6.11
C ALA A 49 -29.00 -4.85 -5.12
N GLY A 50 -28.42 -5.15 -3.96
CA GLY A 50 -28.99 -6.02 -2.93
C GLY A 50 -28.67 -7.50 -3.11
N GLY A 51 -27.83 -7.84 -4.09
CA GLY A 51 -27.30 -9.17 -4.31
C GLY A 51 -25.82 -9.29 -3.92
N THR A 52 -25.22 -10.39 -4.34
CA THR A 52 -23.79 -10.67 -4.15
C THR A 52 -23.14 -11.06 -5.46
N ARG A 53 -21.89 -10.64 -5.65
CA ARG A 53 -21.03 -11.05 -6.75
C ARG A 53 -19.82 -11.81 -6.22
N GLU A 54 -19.37 -12.80 -6.98
CA GLU A 54 -18.12 -13.50 -6.74
C GLU A 54 -16.98 -12.83 -7.53
N VAL A 55 -15.83 -12.67 -6.90
CA VAL A 55 -14.58 -12.26 -7.54
C VAL A 55 -13.61 -13.42 -7.45
N ASP A 56 -13.17 -13.93 -8.60
CA ASP A 56 -12.17 -14.99 -8.69
C ASP A 56 -10.79 -14.47 -8.23
N LEU A 57 -10.24 -15.04 -7.17
CA LEU A 57 -8.96 -14.62 -6.59
C LEU A 57 -7.76 -15.39 -7.17
N THR A 58 -7.99 -16.38 -8.03
CA THR A 58 -6.90 -17.23 -8.57
C THR A 58 -5.96 -16.48 -9.51
N ALA A 59 -6.44 -15.41 -10.14
CA ALA A 59 -5.63 -14.57 -11.01
C ALA A 59 -4.41 -13.99 -10.27
N GLU A 60 -3.35 -13.68 -11.00
CA GLU A 60 -2.18 -12.99 -10.46
C GLU A 60 -2.60 -11.62 -9.91
N TRP A 61 -2.12 -11.28 -8.71
CA TRP A 61 -2.40 -10.00 -8.07
C TRP A 61 -1.33 -9.02 -8.51
N PRO A 62 -1.70 -7.89 -9.16
CA PRO A 62 -0.71 -6.96 -9.66
C PRO A 62 0.19 -6.44 -8.54
N VAL A 63 1.46 -6.19 -8.88
CA VAL A 63 2.43 -5.53 -8.01
C VAL A 63 2.81 -4.22 -8.70
N VAL A 64 2.48 -3.09 -8.08
CA VAL A 64 2.60 -1.77 -8.70
C VAL A 64 3.26 -0.82 -7.71
N THR A 65 4.31 -0.11 -8.13
CA THR A 65 4.92 0.88 -7.24
C THR A 65 3.96 2.06 -7.01
N VAL A 66 3.96 2.64 -5.81
CA VAL A 66 3.08 3.79 -5.49
C VAL A 66 3.28 4.93 -6.49
N HIS A 67 4.52 5.23 -6.84
CA HIS A 67 4.85 6.25 -7.84
C HIS A 67 4.31 5.92 -9.24
N SER A 68 4.39 4.66 -9.68
CA SER A 68 3.81 4.23 -10.95
C SER A 68 2.29 4.36 -10.96
N ALA A 69 1.64 3.97 -9.86
CA ALA A 69 0.19 4.05 -9.71
C ALA A 69 -0.31 5.50 -9.75
N VAL A 70 0.32 6.39 -8.98
CA VAL A 70 0.01 7.83 -8.98
C VAL A 70 0.32 8.46 -10.33
N SER A 71 1.43 8.09 -10.97
CA SER A 71 1.78 8.61 -12.29
C SER A 71 0.72 8.28 -13.32
N LYS A 72 0.24 7.03 -13.31
CA LYS A 72 -0.84 6.57 -14.19
C LYS A 72 -2.15 7.30 -13.91
N ALA A 73 -2.52 7.46 -12.63
CA ALA A 73 -3.77 8.11 -12.24
C ALA A 73 -3.76 9.62 -12.57
N THR A 74 -2.62 10.28 -12.42
CA THR A 74 -2.49 11.72 -12.64
C THR A 74 -2.15 12.11 -14.09
N GLY A 75 -1.68 11.15 -14.89
CA GLY A 75 -1.17 11.37 -16.24
C GLY A 75 0.16 12.13 -16.28
N THR A 76 0.86 12.24 -15.14
CA THR A 76 2.15 12.94 -15.00
C THR A 76 3.15 11.98 -14.40
N GLU A 77 4.33 11.81 -15.00
CA GLU A 77 5.37 10.96 -14.44
C GLU A 77 5.91 11.57 -13.14
N LEU A 78 5.71 10.88 -12.02
CA LEU A 78 6.29 11.19 -10.73
C LEU A 78 7.17 10.03 -10.29
N THR A 79 8.34 10.36 -9.74
CA THR A 79 9.30 9.39 -9.22
C THR A 79 9.66 9.76 -7.79
N SER A 80 10.37 8.87 -7.09
CA SER A 80 10.93 9.14 -5.77
C SER A 80 11.89 10.33 -5.74
N ALA A 81 12.40 10.77 -6.90
CA ALA A 81 13.28 11.91 -7.06
C ALA A 81 12.55 13.20 -7.49
N SER A 82 11.23 13.14 -7.73
CA SER A 82 10.46 14.32 -8.17
C SER A 82 10.51 15.44 -7.11
N PRO A 83 10.84 16.67 -7.50
CA PRO A 83 10.88 17.82 -6.60
C PRO A 83 9.52 18.12 -5.96
N LEU A 84 9.54 18.68 -4.74
CA LEU A 84 8.33 19.01 -3.97
C LEU A 84 7.38 19.93 -4.73
N ASP A 85 7.91 20.96 -5.42
CA ASP A 85 7.12 21.92 -6.19
C ASP A 85 6.40 21.27 -7.39
N GLU A 86 7.04 20.29 -8.03
CA GLU A 86 6.42 19.50 -9.09
C GLU A 86 5.27 18.65 -8.55
N VAL A 87 5.50 17.90 -7.47
CA VAL A 87 4.46 17.06 -6.85
C VAL A 87 3.30 17.93 -6.34
N ALA A 88 3.59 19.07 -5.71
CA ALA A 88 2.57 20.02 -5.24
C ALA A 88 1.73 20.59 -6.38
N ALA A 89 2.34 20.87 -7.54
CA ALA A 89 1.60 21.30 -8.72
C ALA A 89 0.65 20.19 -9.23
N VAL A 90 1.07 18.92 -9.18
CA VAL A 90 0.20 17.78 -9.50
C VAL A 90 -0.97 17.69 -8.52
N CYS A 91 -0.72 17.78 -7.21
CA CYS A 91 -1.78 17.80 -6.19
C CYS A 91 -2.82 18.90 -6.47
N ALA A 92 -2.36 20.12 -6.76
CA ALA A 92 -3.25 21.24 -7.06
C ALA A 92 -4.12 21.01 -8.30
N ARG A 93 -3.56 20.41 -9.38
CA ARG A 93 -4.33 20.06 -10.59
C ARG A 93 -5.42 19.03 -10.33
N HIS A 94 -5.21 18.14 -9.37
CA HIS A 94 -6.14 17.06 -9.01
C HIS A 94 -6.99 17.38 -7.78
N HIS A 95 -6.99 18.63 -7.32
CA HIS A 95 -7.74 19.09 -6.15
C HIS A 95 -7.41 18.32 -4.85
N VAL A 96 -6.20 17.80 -4.74
CA VAL A 96 -5.67 17.17 -3.52
C VAL A 96 -5.04 18.24 -2.64
N ALA A 97 -5.35 18.21 -1.35
CA ALA A 97 -4.83 19.18 -0.40
C ALA A 97 -3.30 19.08 -0.31
N VAL A 98 -2.65 20.24 -0.12
CA VAL A 98 -1.20 20.34 0.09
C VAL A 98 -0.99 20.89 1.50
N PRO A 99 -0.88 20.03 2.53
CA PRO A 99 -0.66 20.48 3.89
C PRO A 99 0.63 21.31 4.00
N ARG A 100 0.61 22.36 4.82
CA ARG A 100 1.79 23.20 5.02
C ARG A 100 2.91 22.37 5.66
N GLY A 101 4.09 22.39 5.06
CA GLY A 101 5.24 21.63 5.53
C GLY A 101 5.25 20.17 5.10
N ALA A 102 4.32 19.75 4.23
CA ALA A 102 4.37 18.42 3.62
C ALA A 102 5.63 18.27 2.76
N THR A 103 6.22 17.08 2.84
CA THR A 103 7.32 16.65 2.00
C THR A 103 6.81 16.05 0.68
N ALA A 104 7.70 15.85 -0.29
CA ALA A 104 7.31 15.28 -1.59
C ALA A 104 6.69 13.87 -1.43
N GLY A 105 7.29 13.03 -0.58
CA GLY A 105 6.77 11.70 -0.29
C GLY A 105 5.37 11.74 0.33
N LYS A 106 5.13 12.66 1.27
CA LYS A 106 3.79 12.81 1.87
C LYS A 106 2.75 13.26 0.83
N LEU A 107 3.10 14.16 -0.08
CA LEU A 107 2.19 14.59 -1.15
C LEU A 107 1.88 13.48 -2.17
N VAL A 108 2.85 12.62 -2.50
CA VAL A 108 2.60 11.42 -3.30
C VAL A 108 1.59 10.51 -2.60
N MET A 109 1.67 10.37 -1.27
CA MET A 109 0.69 9.61 -0.50
C MET A 109 -0.71 10.22 -0.52
N GLU A 110 -0.84 11.55 -0.41
CA GLU A 110 -2.15 12.21 -0.53
C GLU A 110 -2.77 11.96 -1.92
N LEU A 111 -1.96 11.95 -2.99
CA LEU A 111 -2.42 11.60 -4.34
C LEU A 111 -2.84 10.13 -4.43
N TYR A 112 -2.07 9.22 -3.83
CA TYR A 112 -2.36 7.79 -3.80
C TYR A 112 -3.69 7.50 -3.09
N GLU A 113 -3.89 8.02 -1.88
CA GLU A 113 -5.13 7.84 -1.10
C GLU A 113 -6.36 8.41 -1.84
N ALA A 114 -6.19 9.55 -2.54
CA ALA A 114 -7.28 10.22 -3.25
C ALA A 114 -7.64 9.54 -4.59
N LEU A 115 -6.64 9.08 -5.34
CA LEU A 115 -6.80 8.73 -6.77
C LEU A 115 -6.58 7.25 -7.09
N VAL A 116 -6.00 6.47 -6.18
CA VAL A 116 -5.61 5.08 -6.43
C VAL A 116 -6.33 4.11 -5.49
N GLU A 117 -6.19 4.28 -4.18
CA GLU A 117 -6.63 3.28 -3.19
C GLU A 117 -8.12 2.96 -3.31
N LYS A 118 -8.97 4.00 -3.29
CA LYS A 118 -10.44 3.87 -3.32
C LYS A 118 -10.97 3.30 -4.63
N GLN A 119 -10.21 3.45 -5.72
CA GLN A 119 -10.54 3.01 -7.06
C GLN A 119 -10.04 1.58 -7.34
N THR A 120 -9.28 0.98 -6.42
CA THR A 120 -8.70 -0.34 -6.59
C THR A 120 -9.75 -1.43 -6.35
N ASP A 121 -10.25 -2.02 -7.43
CA ASP A 121 -11.29 -3.06 -7.36
C ASP A 121 -10.73 -4.45 -7.05
N PHE A 122 -9.64 -4.84 -7.70
CA PHE A 122 -9.05 -6.18 -7.58
C PHE A 122 -7.83 -6.16 -6.64
N PRO A 123 -7.60 -7.20 -5.82
CA PRO A 123 -6.42 -7.29 -4.96
C PRO A 123 -5.13 -6.97 -5.71
N THR A 124 -4.47 -5.91 -5.26
CA THR A 124 -3.27 -5.31 -5.85
C THR A 124 -2.31 -4.96 -4.73
N PHE A 125 -1.06 -5.39 -4.86
CA PHE A 125 0.01 -4.96 -3.96
C PHE A 125 0.58 -3.64 -4.48
N TYR A 126 0.35 -2.56 -3.76
CA TYR A 126 1.08 -1.33 -3.98
C TYR A 126 2.36 -1.38 -3.18
N CYS A 127 3.51 -1.06 -3.78
CA CYS A 127 4.82 -1.24 -3.15
C CYS A 127 5.74 -0.01 -3.27
N ASP A 128 6.84 -0.09 -2.54
CA ASP A 128 7.97 0.85 -2.57
C ASP A 128 7.53 2.28 -2.18
N PHE A 129 7.02 2.39 -0.96
CA PHE A 129 6.50 3.62 -0.39
C PHE A 129 7.63 4.61 -0.09
N PRO A 130 7.36 5.93 -0.10
CA PRO A 130 8.33 6.93 0.32
C PRO A 130 8.80 6.70 1.76
N ILE A 131 10.10 6.82 2.01
CA ILE A 131 10.67 6.53 3.33
C ILE A 131 10.12 7.39 4.47
N GLU A 132 9.69 8.60 4.14
CA GLU A 132 9.17 9.58 5.09
C GLU A 132 7.87 9.13 5.75
N VAL A 133 7.11 8.23 5.13
CA VAL A 133 5.85 7.70 5.67
C VAL A 133 5.99 6.32 6.33
N SER A 134 7.19 5.75 6.29
CA SER A 134 7.46 4.36 6.67
C SER A 134 8.58 4.28 7.74
N PRO A 135 8.29 4.68 8.99
CA PRO A 135 9.30 4.81 10.04
C PRO A 135 9.93 3.48 10.47
N LEU A 136 9.18 2.38 10.36
CA LEU A 136 9.60 1.04 10.80
C LEU A 136 10.08 0.15 9.64
N ALA A 137 9.84 0.55 8.40
CA ALA A 137 10.27 -0.21 7.23
C ALA A 137 11.73 0.06 6.88
N ARG A 138 12.44 -0.98 6.46
CA ARG A 138 13.80 -0.87 5.93
C ARG A 138 13.83 -0.02 4.66
N LYS A 139 14.92 0.72 4.48
CA LYS A 139 15.25 1.41 3.21
C LYS A 139 15.21 0.43 2.04
N HIS A 140 14.66 0.83 0.91
CA HIS A 140 14.71 0.03 -0.30
C HIS A 140 16.15 -0.18 -0.74
N ARG A 141 16.49 -1.43 -1.11
CA ARG A 141 17.87 -1.83 -1.46
C ARG A 141 18.47 -1.05 -2.63
N ASP A 142 17.63 -0.64 -3.58
CA ASP A 142 18.06 0.05 -4.80
C ASP A 142 17.81 1.57 -4.79
N ASP A 143 16.87 2.06 -3.96
CA ASP A 143 16.53 3.49 -3.87
C ASP A 143 16.29 3.90 -2.41
N PRO A 144 17.25 4.55 -1.73
CA PRO A 144 17.12 4.88 -0.32
C PRO A 144 16.05 5.93 0.00
N ARG A 145 15.41 6.53 -1.02
CA ARG A 145 14.23 7.41 -0.84
C ARG A 145 12.93 6.62 -0.63
N LEU A 146 12.97 5.31 -0.87
CA LEU A 146 11.84 4.40 -0.74
C LEU A 146 12.10 3.38 0.38
N THR A 147 11.06 2.62 0.72
CA THR A 147 11.12 1.50 1.68
C THR A 147 10.68 0.20 1.03
N GLU A 148 11.18 -0.91 1.55
CA GLU A 148 10.70 -2.25 1.18
C GLU A 148 9.39 -2.52 1.91
N GLN A 149 8.32 -1.88 1.46
CA GLN A 149 6.97 -1.98 2.02
C GLN A 149 5.97 -2.25 0.89
N TRP A 150 4.91 -2.97 1.20
CA TRP A 150 3.70 -2.99 0.39
C TRP A 150 2.45 -2.88 1.24
N ASP A 151 1.40 -2.34 0.64
CA ASP A 151 0.03 -2.45 1.11
C ASP A 151 -0.78 -3.27 0.10
N LEU A 152 -1.52 -4.25 0.59
CA LEU A 152 -2.49 -5.00 -0.20
C LEU A 152 -3.79 -4.21 -0.19
N VAL A 153 -4.16 -3.66 -1.34
CA VAL A 153 -5.42 -2.97 -1.51
C VAL A 153 -6.31 -3.78 -2.43
N GLY A 154 -7.56 -3.89 -2.06
CA GLY A 154 -8.59 -4.45 -2.93
C GLY A 154 -9.91 -3.86 -2.53
N PHE A 155 -10.88 -3.90 -3.44
CA PHE A 155 -12.25 -3.60 -3.07
C PHE A 155 -12.48 -2.17 -2.54
N GLY A 156 -11.59 -1.24 -2.86
CA GLY A 156 -11.55 0.15 -2.40
C GLY A 156 -11.07 0.34 -0.96
N ALA A 157 -10.37 -0.65 -0.39
CA ALA A 157 -9.84 -0.60 0.97
C ALA A 157 -8.48 -1.30 1.09
N GLU A 158 -7.65 -0.81 2.00
CA GLU A 158 -6.49 -1.54 2.49
C GLU A 158 -6.94 -2.82 3.22
N LEU A 159 -6.33 -3.95 2.85
CA LEU A 159 -6.59 -5.29 3.40
C LEU A 159 -5.44 -5.81 4.27
N GLY A 160 -4.26 -5.21 4.17
CA GLY A 160 -3.10 -5.51 4.99
C GLY A 160 -1.84 -4.84 4.49
N THR A 161 -0.83 -4.78 5.35
CA THR A 161 0.47 -4.18 5.06
C THR A 161 1.58 -5.13 5.48
N ALA A 162 2.73 -5.06 4.81
CA ALA A 162 3.96 -5.66 5.30
C ALA A 162 5.18 -4.92 4.77
N TYR A 163 6.30 -5.09 5.48
CA TYR A 163 7.57 -4.49 5.11
C TYR A 163 8.73 -5.37 5.55
N THR A 164 9.87 -5.21 4.88
CA THR A 164 11.13 -5.72 5.41
C THR A 164 11.46 -4.91 6.65
N GLU A 165 11.59 -5.58 7.79
CA GLU A 165 11.80 -4.92 9.07
C GLU A 165 13.10 -4.10 9.13
N LEU A 166 13.00 -2.91 9.73
CA LEU A 166 14.16 -2.11 10.08
C LEU A 166 14.87 -2.71 11.28
N THR A 167 15.96 -3.43 11.01
CA THR A 167 16.75 -4.11 12.04
C THR A 167 18.00 -3.35 12.48
N ASP A 168 18.30 -2.20 11.86
CA ASP A 168 19.40 -1.33 12.28
C ASP A 168 18.94 -0.43 13.45
N PRO A 169 19.47 -0.64 14.67
CA PRO A 169 19.02 0.10 15.85
C PRO A 169 19.42 1.58 15.83
N ILE A 170 20.46 1.95 15.07
CA ILE A 170 20.90 3.35 14.93
C ILE A 170 19.90 4.10 14.05
N ASP A 171 19.58 3.56 12.86
CA ASP A 171 18.58 4.14 11.95
C ASP A 171 17.20 4.22 12.65
N GLN A 172 16.78 3.15 13.33
CA GLN A 172 15.50 3.14 14.04
C GLN A 172 15.42 4.23 15.12
N ARG A 173 16.47 4.42 15.91
CA ARG A 173 16.52 5.49 16.92
C ARG A 173 16.44 6.88 16.29
N GLU A 174 17.14 7.10 15.17
CA GLU A 174 17.12 8.37 14.45
C GLU A 174 15.73 8.71 13.91
N ARG A 175 15.01 7.71 13.36
CA ARG A 175 13.64 7.89 12.87
C ARG A 175 12.66 8.22 13.99
N LEU A 176 12.70 7.46 15.08
CA LEU A 176 11.81 7.70 16.23
C LEU A 176 12.05 9.06 16.90
N THR A 177 13.26 9.60 16.85
CA THR A 177 13.57 10.94 17.41
C THR A 177 13.04 12.08 16.53
N LYS A 178 12.76 11.81 15.23
CA LYS A 178 12.26 12.80 14.27
C LYS A 178 10.72 12.85 14.18
N GLN A 179 10.02 11.83 14.68
CA GLN A 179 8.55 11.78 14.74
C GLN A 179 7.99 12.66 15.86
#